data_AF-A0A7Y5KEV6-F1
#
_entry.id   AF-A0A7Y5KEV6-F1
#
_cell.length_a   1.000
_cell.length_b   1.000
_cell.length_c   1.000
_cell.angle_alpha   90.00
_cell.angle_beta   90.00
_cell.angle_gamma   90.00
#
_symmetry.space_group_name_H-M   'P 1'
#
loop_
_entity.id
_entity.type
_entity.pdbx_description
1 polymer ?
#
loop_
_entity_poly.entity_id
_entity_poly.type
_entity_poly.pdbx_seq_one_letter_code
_entity_poly.pdbx_strand_id
1 'polypeptide(L)' 'MPHLKSISLKPEANRSTAFPFNLPRLRNLKTLELSGTVTFFVGENGTGKSTLLEGLAAGGSEGIVF' A
#
# COMPACT_ATOMS: atom_id res chain seq x y z
N MET A 1 -22.47 -0.83 -5.26
CA MET A 1 -21.90 -1.00 -3.91
C MET A 1 -20.55 -0.29 -3.86
N PRO A 2 -20.32 0.60 -2.88
CA PRO A 2 -19.03 1.26 -2.73
C PRO A 2 -17.94 0.23 -2.41
N HIS A 3 -16.79 0.35 -3.05
CA HIS A 3 -15.59 -0.46 -2.80
C HIS A 3 -14.34 0.32 -3.22
N LEU A 4 -13.20 -0.12 -2.70
CA LEU A 4 -11.91 0.49 -3.00
C LEU A 4 -11.53 0.21 -4.46
N LYS A 5 -11.17 1.27 -5.20
CA LYS A 5 -10.81 1.19 -6.63
C LYS A 5 -9.33 1.18 -6.87
N SER A 6 -8.59 1.96 -6.09
CA SER A 6 -7.16 2.11 -6.27
C SER A 6 -6.49 2.36 -4.94
N ILE A 7 -5.19 2.14 -4.88
CA ILE A 7 -4.35 2.51 -3.75
C ILE A 7 -3.12 3.20 -4.34
N SER A 8 -2.76 4.38 -3.84
CA SER A 8 -1.53 5.07 -4.23
C SER A 8 -0.81 5.62 -2.99
N LEU A 9 0.51 5.80 -3.08
CA LEU A 9 1.24 6.51 -2.04
C LEU A 9 1.04 8.02 -2.18
N LYS A 10 0.92 8.71 -1.04
CA LYS A 10 1.03 10.17 -1.02
C LYS A 10 2.47 10.59 -1.38
N PRO A 11 2.66 11.75 -2.05
CA PRO A 11 4.01 12.23 -2.40
C PRO A 11 4.97 12.33 -1.21
N GLU A 12 4.47 12.69 -0.03
CA GLU A 12 5.22 12.76 1.23
C GLU A 12 5.69 11.39 1.72
N ALA A 13 4.88 10.34 1.55
CA ALA A 13 5.23 8.98 1.94
C ALA A 13 6.40 8.43 1.11
N ASN A 14 6.51 8.81 -0.17
CA ASN A 14 7.64 8.42 -1.03
C ASN A 14 9.01 8.94 -0.56
N ARG A 15 9.02 9.95 0.31
CA ARG A 15 10.24 10.52 0.90
C ARG A 15 10.48 10.05 2.33
N SER A 16 9.54 9.32 2.92
CA SER A 16 9.64 8.89 4.31
C SER A 16 10.74 7.84 4.48
N THR A 17 11.53 8.02 5.55
CA THR A 17 12.52 7.06 6.01
C THR A 17 11.98 6.17 7.14
N ALA A 18 10.73 6.38 7.54
CA ALA A 18 10.05 5.57 8.54
C ALA A 18 9.44 4.31 7.92
N PHE A 19 9.39 3.24 8.70
CA PHE A 19 8.61 2.06 8.37
C PHE A 19 7.11 2.41 8.29
N PRO A 20 6.32 1.83 7.36
CA PRO A 20 6.73 0.87 6.32
C PRO A 20 7.19 1.51 5.00
N PHE A 21 7.13 2.85 4.89
CA PHE A 21 7.36 3.58 3.63
C PHE A 21 8.83 3.65 3.20
N ASN A 22 9.76 3.35 4.10
CA ASN A 22 11.19 3.21 3.78
C ASN A 22 11.54 1.92 3.01
N LEU A 23 10.60 0.97 2.89
CA LEU A 23 10.83 -0.27 2.17
C LEU A 23 10.79 -0.04 0.65
N PRO A 24 11.78 -0.52 -0.13
CA PRO A 24 11.85 -0.29 -1.58
C PRO A 24 10.60 -0.72 -2.35
N ARG A 25 9.94 -1.79 -1.92
CA ARG A 25 8.73 -2.32 -2.57
C ARG A 25 7.51 -1.42 -2.39
N LEU A 26 7.40 -0.77 -1.23
CA LEU A 26 6.33 0.20 -0.97
C LEU A 26 6.67 1.55 -1.60
N ARG A 27 7.91 2.03 -1.44
CA ARG A 27 8.36 3.31 -2.00
C ARG A 27 8.23 3.43 -3.52
N ASN A 28 8.25 2.30 -4.23
CA ASN A 28 8.07 2.25 -5.68
C ASN A 28 6.62 1.93 -6.10
N LEU A 29 5.70 1.78 -5.14
CA LEU A 29 4.29 1.58 -5.41
C LEU A 29 3.72 2.87 -6.02
N LYS A 30 3.38 2.83 -7.30
CA LYS A 30 2.74 3.95 -8.00
C LYS A 30 1.26 4.00 -7.67
N THR A 31 0.50 3.16 -8.35
CA THR A 31 -0.93 2.97 -8.17
C THR A 31 -1.19 1.48 -8.32
N LEU A 32 -1.91 0.92 -7.36
CA LEU A 32 -2.42 -0.43 -7.38
C LEU A 32 -3.93 -0.36 -7.66
N GLU A 33 -4.32 -0.72 -8.87
CA GLU A 33 -5.72 -0.84 -9.27
C GLU A 33 -6.35 -2.10 -8.69
N LEU A 34 -7.56 -1.97 -8.13
CA LEU A 34 -8.33 -3.06 -7.53
C LEU A 34 -9.57 -3.34 -8.39
N SER A 35 -9.59 -4.49 -9.05
CA SER A 35 -10.64 -4.85 -10.02
C SER A 35 -11.90 -5.44 -9.38
N GLY A 36 -11.88 -5.73 -8.07
CA GLY A 36 -12.97 -6.42 -7.38
C GLY A 36 -13.18 -5.95 -5.94
N THR A 37 -14.35 -6.27 -5.39
CA THR A 37 -14.71 -5.99 -4.00
C THR A 37 -13.88 -6.79 -2.99
N VAL A 38 -13.26 -7.90 -3.44
CA VAL A 38 -12.33 -8.73 -2.67
C VAL A 38 -11.03 -8.85 -3.47
N THR A 39 -9.90 -8.51 -2.85
CA THR A 39 -8.56 -8.63 -3.45
C THR A 39 -7.68 -9.53 -2.59
N PHE A 40 -6.99 -10.48 -3.23
CA PHE A 40 -6.03 -11.36 -2.58
C PHE A 40 -4.60 -10.96 -2.93
N PHE A 41 -3.77 -10.72 -1.92
CA PHE A 41 -2.33 -10.53 -2.09
C PHE A 41 -1.61 -11.87 -1.91
N VAL A 42 -1.03 -12.39 -2.99
CA VAL A 42 -0.34 -13.69 -3.02
C VAL A 42 1.14 -13.54 -3.34
N GLY A 43 1.96 -14.50 -2.92
CA GLY A 43 3.41 -14.52 -3.15
C GLY A 43 4.19 -15.18 -2.02
N GLU A 44 5.49 -15.39 -2.21
CA GLU A 44 6.38 -16.06 -1.26
C GLU A 44 6.49 -15.35 0.09
N ASN A 45 6.96 -16.06 1.12
CA ASN A 45 7.26 -15.45 2.41
C ASN A 45 8.37 -14.40 2.28
N GLY A 46 8.22 -13.28 2.98
CA GLY A 46 9.17 -12.16 2.90
C GLY A 46 8.98 -11.21 1.71
N THR A 47 7.98 -11.43 0.84
CA THR A 47 7.74 -10.53 -0.31
C THR A 47 7.07 -9.19 0.03
N GLY A 48 6.69 -8.97 1.30
CA GLY A 48 6.12 -7.71 1.77
C GLY A 48 4.58 -7.64 1.77
N LYS A 49 3.89 -8.77 1.61
CA LYS A 49 2.40 -8.84 1.61
C LYS A 49 1.79 -8.26 2.89
N SER A 50 2.24 -8.73 4.06
CA SER A 50 1.76 -8.24 5.35
C SER A 50 2.11 -6.76 5.55
N THR A 51 3.30 -6.35 5.11
CA THR A 51 3.72 -4.95 5.24
C THR A 51 2.92 -4.00 4.34
N LEU A 52 2.49 -4.44 3.16
CA LEU A 52 1.53 -3.68 2.36
C LEU A 52 0.20 -3.52 3.08
N LEU A 53 -0.33 -4.60 3.68
CA LEU A 53 -1.55 -4.54 4.48
C LEU A 53 -1.41 -3.63 5.71
N GLU A 54 -0.28 -3.68 6.40
CA GLU A 54 0.04 -2.79 7.52
C GLU A 54 0.14 -1.33 7.07
N GLY A 55 0.80 -1.06 5.94
CA GLY A 55 0.86 0.27 5.34
C GLY A 55 -0.52 0.80 4.96
N LEU A 56 -1.42 -0.07 4.47
CA LEU A 56 -2.82 0.27 4.20
C LEU A 56 -3.61 0.57 5.47
N ALA A 57 -3.43 -0.24 6.51
CA ALA A 57 -4.10 -0.04 7.79
C ALA A 57 -3.61 1.24 8.51
N ALA A 58 -2.31 1.51 8.49
CA ALA A 58 -1.70 2.71 9.08
C ALA A 58 -1.93 3.97 8.24
N GLY A 59 -2.06 3.81 6.91
CA GLY A 59 -2.08 4.88 5.91
C GLY A 59 -3.31 5.77 5.92
N GLY A 60 -4.36 5.43 6.70
CA GLY A 60 -5.58 6.24 6.85
C GLY A 60 -5.33 7.68 7.29
N SER A 61 -4.17 7.98 7.89
CA SER A 61 -3.77 9.34 8.29
C SER A 61 -2.48 9.85 7.64
N GLU A 62 -1.48 9.00 7.34
CA GLU A 62 -0.08 9.48 7.21
C GLU A 62 0.61 9.23 5.85
N GLY A 63 0.05 8.46 4.90
CA GLY A 63 0.83 8.17 3.69
C GLY A 63 0.18 7.46 2.51
N ILE A 64 -1.09 7.06 2.60
CA ILE A 64 -1.79 6.37 1.50
C ILE A 64 -3.02 7.16 1.05
N VAL A 65 -3.30 7.09 -0.25
CA VAL A 65 -4.51 7.59 -0.90
C VAL A 65 -5.29 6.39 -1.40
N PHE A 66 -6.60 6.38 -1.13
CA PHE A 66 -7.57 5.36 -1.52
C PHE A 66 -8.43 5.85 -2.69
#